data_AF-A0A9D1BPY3-F1
#
_entry.id   AF-A0A9D1BPY3-F1
#
_cell.length_a   1.000
_cell.length_b   1.000
_cell.length_c   1.000
_cell.angle_alpha   90.00
_cell.angle_beta   90.00
_cell.angle_gamma   90.00
#
_symmetry.space_group_name_H-M   'P 1'
#
loop_
_entity.id
_entity.type
_entity.pdbx_description
1 polymer ?
#
loop_
_entity_poly.entity_id
_entity_poly.type
_entity_poly.pdbx_seq_one_letter_code
_entity_poly.pdbx_strand_id
1 'polypeptide(L)'
;FRSDRFISQMRDANKPLIWVGLPPMRSASYSAAISEISSLHRLAATAAGVEFVDIYDRFLGENGRYSRDGPNLNGQVVRMRKSDGIHFSAAGSDKLVFFIKPALRNYYRGGAVSVAVFDPLEGTDAASMVRPPFQGNGQFHLLEVAGAVIPISSEPVRAAELVHASPENPDGEPFDPALLYMAPEGRADDFGIGVEQLGAGSSSPDVQVR
;
A
#
# COMPACT_ATOMS: atom_id res chain seq x y z
N PHE A 1 -8.81 27.74 -11.36
CA PHE A 1 -10.04 26.97 -11.59
C PHE A 1 -10.60 26.46 -10.25
N ARG A 2 -11.89 26.10 -10.17
CA ARG A 2 -12.49 25.58 -8.91
C ARG A 2 -11.79 24.29 -8.44
N SER A 3 -11.35 23.45 -9.38
CA SER A 3 -10.63 22.20 -9.09
C SER A 3 -9.27 22.42 -8.44
N ASP A 4 -8.50 23.42 -8.87
CA ASP A 4 -7.18 23.72 -8.27
C ASP A 4 -7.29 24.15 -6.81
N ARG A 5 -8.31 24.95 -6.49
CA ARG A 5 -8.60 25.37 -5.10
C ARG A 5 -8.93 24.16 -4.23
N PHE A 6 -9.75 23.23 -4.74
CA PHE A 6 -10.11 22.02 -4.02
C PHE A 6 -8.89 21.11 -3.79
N ILE A 7 -8.06 20.91 -4.81
CA ILE A 7 -6.83 20.11 -4.69
C ILE A 7 -5.88 20.73 -3.66
N SER A 8 -5.73 22.06 -3.66
CA SER A 8 -4.89 22.76 -2.70
C SER A 8 -5.38 22.58 -1.27
N GLN A 9 -6.69 22.71 -1.03
CA GLN A 9 -7.29 22.47 0.30
C GLN A 9 -7.03 21.05 0.82
N MET A 10 -7.07 20.03 -0.05
CA MET A 10 -6.79 18.65 0.34
C MET A 10 -5.32 18.43 0.68
N ARG A 11 -4.39 19.08 -0.05
CA ARG A 11 -2.96 19.07 0.28
C ARG A 11 -2.68 19.79 1.60
N ASP A 12 -3.28 20.95 1.83
CA ASP A 12 -3.11 21.71 3.06
C ASP A 12 -3.60 20.93 4.29
N ALA A 13 -4.63 20.09 4.11
CA ALA A 13 -5.12 19.16 5.12
C ALA A 13 -4.29 17.88 5.27
N ASN A 14 -3.21 17.73 4.50
CA ASN A 14 -2.35 16.53 4.43
C ASN A 14 -3.13 15.23 4.19
N LYS A 15 -4.18 15.28 3.35
CA LYS A 15 -5.01 14.12 3.02
C LYS A 15 -4.68 13.60 1.63
N PRO A 16 -4.56 12.26 1.46
CA PRO A 16 -4.41 11.69 0.13
C PRO A 16 -5.65 11.97 -0.71
N LEU A 17 -5.44 12.33 -1.98
CA LEU A 17 -6.50 12.64 -2.93
C LEU A 17 -6.32 11.76 -4.18
N ILE A 18 -7.40 11.09 -4.57
CA ILE A 18 -7.51 10.40 -5.86
C ILE A 18 -8.63 11.09 -6.62
N TRP A 19 -8.34 11.55 -7.84
CA TRP A 19 -9.36 12.12 -8.70
C TRP A 19 -9.88 11.06 -9.66
N VAL A 20 -11.19 10.84 -9.69
CA VAL A 20 -11.82 9.85 -10.58
C VAL A 20 -12.53 10.55 -11.72
N GLY A 21 -12.30 10.07 -12.94
CA GLY A 21 -13.01 10.53 -14.14
C GLY A 21 -14.50 10.20 -14.11
N LEU A 22 -15.25 10.79 -15.03
CA LEU A 22 -16.69 10.54 -15.14
C LEU A 22 -16.98 9.47 -16.21
N PRO A 23 -18.02 8.64 -16.02
CA PRO A 23 -18.42 7.66 -17.03
C PRO A 23 -19.15 8.33 -18.20
N PRO A 24 -19.30 7.62 -19.34
CA PRO A 24 -20.17 8.04 -20.42
C PRO A 24 -21.64 8.17 -19.95
N MET A 25 -22.34 9.16 -20.51
CA MET A 25 -23.73 9.47 -20.16
C MET A 25 -24.69 9.09 -21.30
N ARG A 26 -25.97 8.87 -20.98
CA ARG A 26 -26.98 8.42 -21.96
C ARG A 26 -27.11 9.37 -23.17
N SER A 27 -27.11 10.68 -22.93
CA SER A 27 -27.14 11.67 -23.99
C SER A 27 -25.74 11.85 -24.58
N ALA A 28 -25.62 11.75 -25.90
CA ALA A 28 -24.34 11.88 -26.60
C ALA A 28 -23.72 13.27 -26.42
N SER A 29 -24.52 14.34 -26.53
CA SER A 29 -24.04 15.71 -26.33
C SER A 29 -23.53 15.94 -24.90
N TYR A 30 -24.24 15.38 -23.91
CA TYR A 30 -23.82 15.46 -22.52
C TYR A 30 -22.57 14.63 -22.24
N SER A 31 -22.49 13.43 -22.83
CA SER A 31 -21.30 12.57 -22.72
C SER A 31 -20.06 13.22 -23.32
N ALA A 32 -20.20 13.95 -24.45
CA ALA A 32 -19.13 14.72 -25.06
C ALA A 32 -18.68 15.88 -24.16
N ALA A 33 -19.62 16.68 -23.67
CA ALA A 33 -19.31 17.78 -22.73
C ALA A 33 -18.61 17.27 -21.46
N ILE A 34 -19.05 16.13 -20.91
CA ILE A 34 -18.40 15.50 -19.76
C ILE A 34 -16.99 15.00 -20.07
N SER A 35 -16.74 14.49 -21.29
CA SER A 35 -15.40 14.06 -21.73
C SER A 35 -14.43 15.26 -21.80
N GLU A 36 -14.88 16.40 -22.32
CA GLU A 36 -14.09 17.64 -22.34
C GLU A 36 -13.77 18.13 -20.92
N ILE A 37 -14.78 18.18 -20.04
CA ILE A 37 -14.60 18.55 -18.62
C ILE A 37 -13.64 17.57 -17.93
N SER A 38 -13.75 16.27 -18.20
CA SER A 38 -12.86 15.25 -17.64
C SER A 38 -11.42 15.44 -18.10
N SER A 39 -11.21 15.93 -19.33
CA SER A 39 -9.87 16.24 -19.84
C SER A 39 -9.26 17.43 -19.10
N LEU A 40 -10.03 18.48 -18.81
CA LEU A 40 -9.59 19.60 -17.98
C LEU A 40 -9.25 19.15 -16.55
N HIS A 41 -10.06 18.27 -15.97
CA HIS A 41 -9.77 17.70 -14.65
C HIS A 41 -8.51 16.84 -14.64
N ARG A 42 -8.27 16.05 -15.69
CA ARG A 42 -7.02 15.29 -15.83
C ARG A 42 -5.82 16.23 -15.85
N LEU A 43 -5.86 17.29 -16.66
CA LEU A 43 -4.78 18.27 -16.73
C LEU A 43 -4.51 18.92 -15.36
N ALA A 44 -5.56 19.34 -14.66
CA ALA A 44 -5.43 19.93 -13.33
C ALA A 44 -4.86 18.94 -12.30
N ALA A 45 -5.33 17.69 -12.30
CA ALA A 45 -4.83 16.65 -11.41
C ALA A 45 -3.36 16.32 -11.68
N THR A 46 -2.98 16.13 -12.96
CA THR A 46 -1.60 15.85 -13.36
C THR A 46 -0.66 17.02 -13.02
N ALA A 47 -1.07 18.26 -13.28
CA ALA A 47 -0.29 19.45 -12.92
C ALA A 47 -0.07 19.57 -11.40
N ALA A 48 -1.00 19.06 -10.60
CA ALA A 48 -0.93 19.06 -9.15
C ALA A 48 -0.25 17.81 -8.54
N GLY A 49 0.19 16.84 -9.37
CA GLY A 49 0.76 15.57 -8.92
C GLY A 49 -0.25 14.62 -8.28
N VAL A 50 -1.55 14.81 -8.54
CA VAL A 50 -2.65 13.98 -8.03
C VAL A 50 -2.92 12.83 -8.99
N GLU A 51 -3.14 11.62 -8.46
CA GLU A 51 -3.50 10.45 -9.27
C GLU A 51 -4.89 10.64 -9.90
N PHE A 52 -4.96 10.57 -11.24
CA PHE A 52 -6.20 10.63 -11.99
C PHE A 52 -6.57 9.23 -12.53
N VAL A 53 -7.68 8.68 -12.05
CA VAL A 53 -8.21 7.39 -12.50
C VAL A 53 -9.24 7.61 -13.58
N ASP A 54 -8.87 7.33 -14.82
CA ASP A 54 -9.82 7.36 -15.94
C ASP A 54 -10.64 6.07 -16.01
N ILE A 55 -11.96 6.24 -15.97
CA ILE A 55 -12.93 5.15 -16.03
C ILE A 55 -13.76 5.18 -17.31
N TYR A 56 -13.64 6.21 -18.15
CA TYR A 56 -14.57 6.44 -19.26
C TYR A 56 -14.69 5.21 -20.17
N ASP A 57 -13.55 4.75 -20.70
CA ASP A 57 -13.49 3.61 -21.61
C ASP A 57 -13.90 2.28 -20.95
N ARG A 58 -13.78 2.19 -19.62
CA ARG A 58 -14.13 0.98 -18.85
C ARG A 58 -15.63 0.78 -18.70
N PHE A 59 -16.41 1.84 -18.96
CA PHE A 59 -17.87 1.85 -18.88
C PHE A 59 -18.54 2.07 -20.24
N LEU A 60 -17.78 2.03 -21.33
CA LEU A 60 -18.36 1.96 -22.68
C LEU A 60 -19.02 0.60 -22.91
N GLY A 61 -20.12 0.62 -23.66
CA GLY A 61 -20.72 -0.57 -24.23
C GLY A 61 -19.93 -1.07 -25.44
N GLU A 62 -20.36 -2.22 -25.95
CA GLU A 62 -19.77 -2.86 -27.15
C GLU A 62 -19.77 -1.95 -28.39
N ASN A 63 -20.75 -1.03 -28.48
CA ASN A 63 -20.85 -0.04 -29.54
C ASN A 63 -20.02 1.23 -29.31
N GLY A 64 -19.14 1.26 -28.31
CA GLY A 64 -18.32 2.42 -27.97
C GLY A 64 -19.13 3.61 -27.44
N ARG A 65 -20.36 3.39 -26.95
CA ARG A 65 -21.22 4.44 -26.37
C ARG A 65 -21.72 4.04 -24.99
N TYR A 66 -22.49 4.93 -24.37
CA TYR A 66 -23.22 4.60 -23.14
C TYR A 66 -23.98 3.28 -23.28
N SER A 67 -23.81 2.42 -22.28
CA SER A 67 -24.63 1.23 -22.11
C SER A 67 -25.21 1.19 -20.70
N ARG A 68 -26.46 0.74 -20.61
CA ARG A 68 -27.12 0.51 -19.32
C ARG A 68 -26.58 -0.74 -18.64
N ASP A 69 -26.22 -1.73 -19.45
CA ASP A 69 -25.81 -3.06 -19.04
C ASP A 69 -24.38 -3.33 -19.53
N GLY A 70 -23.63 -4.16 -18.82
CA GLY A 70 -22.25 -4.47 -19.18
C GLY A 70 -21.69 -5.64 -18.39
N PRO A 71 -20.48 -6.11 -18.73
CA PRO A 71 -19.85 -7.22 -18.04
C PRO A 71 -19.43 -6.80 -16.63
N ASN A 72 -19.88 -7.58 -15.63
CA ASN A 72 -19.38 -7.50 -14.26
C ASN A 72 -17.96 -8.09 -14.15
N LEU A 73 -17.44 -8.14 -12.92
CA LEU A 73 -16.11 -8.69 -12.63
C LEU A 73 -15.98 -10.18 -13.02
N ASN A 74 -17.09 -10.90 -13.13
CA ASN A 74 -17.15 -12.31 -13.52
C ASN A 74 -17.50 -12.49 -15.01
N GLY A 75 -17.55 -11.41 -15.79
CA GLY A 75 -17.91 -11.43 -17.22
C GLY A 75 -19.39 -11.55 -17.53
N GLN A 76 -20.28 -11.65 -16.53
CA GLN A 76 -21.72 -11.73 -16.74
C GLN A 76 -22.29 -10.34 -17.06
N VAL A 77 -23.21 -10.27 -18.03
CA VAL A 77 -23.89 -9.02 -18.36
C VAL A 77 -24.91 -8.69 -17.27
N VAL A 78 -24.67 -7.61 -16.55
CA VAL A 78 -25.57 -7.10 -15.52
C VAL A 78 -25.80 -5.60 -15.71
N ARG A 79 -26.84 -5.08 -15.05
CA ARG A 79 -27.15 -3.66 -15.08
C ARG A 79 -26.05 -2.86 -14.37
N MET A 80 -25.37 -1.99 -15.10
CA MET A 80 -24.29 -1.12 -14.59
C MET A 80 -24.79 0.28 -14.21
N ARG A 81 -25.87 0.73 -14.84
CA ARG A 81 -26.43 2.08 -14.68
C ARG A 81 -27.85 2.02 -14.16
N LYS A 82 -28.24 2.97 -13.30
CA LYS A 82 -29.63 3.15 -12.88
C LYS A 82 -30.49 3.60 -14.07
N SER A 83 -31.81 3.49 -13.93
CA SER A 83 -32.76 3.91 -14.97
C SER A 83 -32.60 5.38 -15.36
N ASP A 84 -32.18 6.23 -14.43
CA ASP A 84 -31.92 7.66 -14.62
C ASP A 84 -30.81 7.97 -15.66
N GLY A 85 -29.92 7.02 -15.97
CA GLY A 85 -28.84 7.17 -16.93
C GLY A 85 -27.62 7.96 -16.43
N ILE A 86 -27.59 8.36 -15.16
CA ILE A 86 -26.52 9.18 -14.55
C ILE A 86 -25.81 8.42 -13.42
N HIS A 87 -26.53 7.62 -12.63
CA HIS A 87 -25.97 6.92 -11.48
C HIS A 87 -25.58 5.48 -11.78
N PHE A 88 -24.61 4.96 -11.03
CA PHE A 88 -24.26 3.54 -11.03
C PHE A 88 -25.27 2.70 -10.23
N SER A 89 -25.47 1.46 -10.67
CA SER A 89 -26.08 0.41 -9.85
C SER A 89 -25.08 -0.12 -8.81
N ALA A 90 -25.51 -1.03 -7.92
CA ALA A 90 -24.58 -1.71 -7.00
C ALA A 90 -23.44 -2.41 -7.77
N ALA A 91 -23.78 -3.23 -8.77
CA ALA A 91 -22.79 -3.91 -9.60
C ALA A 91 -21.87 -2.95 -10.38
N GLY A 92 -22.40 -1.80 -10.83
CA GLY A 92 -21.60 -0.75 -11.47
C GLY A 92 -20.61 -0.12 -10.50
N SER A 93 -21.02 0.10 -9.24
CA SER A 93 -20.15 0.58 -8.18
C SER A 93 -19.07 -0.44 -7.81
N ASP A 94 -19.38 -1.74 -7.77
CA ASP A 94 -18.37 -2.78 -7.53
C ASP A 94 -17.30 -2.80 -8.62
N LYS A 95 -17.72 -2.65 -9.88
CA LYS A 95 -16.82 -2.49 -11.02
C LYS A 95 -15.98 -1.21 -10.91
N LEU A 96 -16.57 -0.10 -10.48
CA LEU A 96 -15.85 1.15 -10.25
C LEU A 96 -14.77 0.97 -9.16
N VAL A 97 -15.14 0.38 -8.03
CA VAL A 97 -14.21 0.10 -6.92
C VAL A 97 -13.07 -0.78 -7.39
N PHE A 98 -13.33 -1.78 -8.24
CA PHE A 98 -12.27 -2.62 -8.82
C PHE A 98 -11.21 -1.81 -9.56
N PHE A 99 -11.59 -0.76 -10.30
CA PHE A 99 -10.64 0.11 -11.01
C PHE A 99 -9.93 1.11 -10.11
N ILE A 100 -10.56 1.55 -9.02
CA ILE A 100 -9.95 2.49 -8.06
C ILE A 100 -9.05 1.76 -7.06
N LYS A 101 -9.30 0.48 -6.78
CA LYS A 101 -8.54 -0.34 -5.80
C LYS A 101 -7.01 -0.25 -5.93
N PRO A 102 -6.41 -0.31 -7.13
CA PRO A 102 -4.95 -0.16 -7.28
C PRO A 102 -4.44 1.20 -6.78
N ALA A 103 -5.10 2.29 -7.19
CA ALA A 103 -4.80 3.65 -6.73
C ALA A 103 -4.92 3.75 -5.21
N LEU A 104 -6.03 3.24 -4.69
CA LEU A 104 -6.32 3.21 -3.25
C LEU A 104 -5.25 2.45 -2.45
N ARG A 105 -4.79 1.31 -2.98
CA ARG A 105 -3.74 0.49 -2.38
C ARG A 105 -2.41 1.23 -2.30
N ASN A 106 -2.08 2.11 -3.25
CA ASN A 106 -0.83 2.87 -3.18
C ASN A 106 -0.78 3.78 -1.95
N TYR A 107 -1.91 4.41 -1.60
CA TYR A 107 -2.01 5.27 -0.42
C TYR A 107 -2.05 4.49 0.89
N TYR A 108 -2.81 3.39 0.97
CA TYR A 108 -2.86 2.58 2.20
C TYR A 108 -1.64 1.69 2.40
N ARG A 109 -0.93 1.33 1.32
CA ARG A 109 0.40 0.69 1.40
C ARG A 109 1.48 1.71 1.76
N GLY A 110 1.19 3.02 1.81
CA GLY A 110 2.13 4.04 2.30
C GLY A 110 2.53 3.89 3.78
N GLY A 111 1.92 2.95 4.53
CA GLY A 111 2.44 2.47 5.82
C GLY A 111 3.39 1.27 5.72
N ALA A 112 3.53 0.66 4.54
CA ALA A 112 4.56 -0.33 4.23
C ALA A 112 5.70 0.41 3.53
N VAL A 113 6.75 0.65 4.32
CA VAL A 113 8.09 1.09 3.92
C VAL A 113 8.39 0.68 2.47
N SER A 114 8.46 1.64 1.57
CA SER A 114 9.24 1.45 0.36
C SER A 114 10.68 1.34 0.84
N VAL A 115 11.15 0.12 1.04
CA VAL A 115 12.59 -0.14 1.09
C VAL A 115 13.06 0.30 -0.28
N ALA A 116 13.68 1.47 -0.34
CA ALA A 116 14.60 1.75 -1.43
C ALA A 116 15.54 0.55 -1.41
N VAL A 117 15.44 -0.30 -2.42
CA VAL A 117 16.42 -1.36 -2.63
C VAL A 117 17.69 -0.61 -2.91
N PHE A 118 18.48 -0.37 -1.86
CA PHE A 118 19.83 0.14 -1.99
C PHE A 118 20.54 -0.90 -2.84
N ASP A 119 20.90 -0.52 -4.07
CA ASP A 119 21.70 -1.40 -4.91
C ASP A 119 23.10 -1.42 -4.27
N PRO A 120 23.51 -2.55 -3.64
CA PRO A 120 24.79 -2.62 -2.94
C PRO A 120 25.98 -2.42 -3.89
N LEU A 121 25.74 -2.37 -5.19
CA LEU A 121 26.75 -2.17 -6.23
C LEU A 121 26.81 -0.72 -6.73
N GLU A 122 25.90 0.17 -6.33
CA GLU A 122 25.86 1.56 -6.82
C GLU A 122 27.17 2.30 -6.47
N GLY A 123 27.94 2.67 -7.50
CA GLY A 123 29.27 3.29 -7.33
C GLY A 123 30.45 2.32 -7.25
N THR A 124 30.22 1.01 -7.38
CA THR A 124 31.29 -0.01 -7.46
C THR A 124 31.53 -0.44 -8.91
N ASP A 125 32.74 -0.93 -9.22
CA ASP A 125 33.08 -1.46 -10.55
C ASP A 125 32.16 -2.63 -10.97
N ALA A 126 31.57 -3.34 -10.00
CA ALA A 126 30.62 -4.41 -10.23
C ALA A 126 29.27 -3.94 -10.82
N ALA A 127 28.84 -2.68 -10.57
CA ALA A 127 27.64 -2.13 -11.23
C ALA A 127 27.79 -2.03 -12.76
N SER A 128 29.03 -1.90 -13.24
CA SER A 128 29.36 -1.88 -14.67
C SER A 128 29.32 -3.27 -15.31
N MET A 129 29.39 -4.33 -14.49
CA MET A 129 29.43 -5.73 -14.95
C MET A 129 28.04 -6.40 -14.99
N VAL A 130 27.06 -5.89 -14.24
CA VAL A 130 25.71 -6.47 -14.13
C VAL A 130 24.77 -6.03 -15.28
N ARG A 131 25.14 -4.99 -16.03
CA ARG A 131 24.44 -4.63 -17.28
C ARG A 131 25.15 -5.34 -18.43
N PRO A 132 24.55 -6.31 -19.14
CA PRO A 132 25.22 -6.90 -20.28
C PRO A 132 25.38 -5.83 -21.37
N PRO A 133 26.61 -5.47 -21.79
CA PRO A 133 26.81 -4.70 -22.99
C PRO A 133 26.74 -5.68 -24.17
N PHE A 134 25.55 -5.99 -24.66
CA PHE A 134 25.47 -6.60 -26.00
C PHE A 134 25.37 -5.51 -27.06
N GLN A 135 26.44 -4.71 -27.16
CA GLN A 135 26.84 -4.13 -28.43
C GLN A 135 28.20 -4.71 -28.79
N GLY A 136 28.12 -5.75 -29.63
CA GLY A 136 29.13 -6.20 -30.59
C GLY A 136 30.61 -6.13 -30.20
N ASN A 137 31.22 -7.32 -30.18
CA ASN A 137 32.65 -7.58 -30.35
C ASN A 137 33.48 -7.66 -29.06
N GLY A 138 33.27 -8.73 -28.29
CA GLY A 138 34.17 -9.17 -27.23
C GLY A 138 34.12 -10.68 -27.12
N GLN A 139 35.28 -11.33 -27.13
CA GLN A 139 35.48 -12.77 -27.23
C GLN A 139 34.80 -13.51 -26.06
N PHE A 140 33.96 -14.50 -26.36
CA PHE A 140 33.41 -15.38 -25.33
C PHE A 140 34.54 -16.25 -24.75
N HIS A 141 35.03 -15.94 -23.56
CA HIS A 141 35.70 -16.95 -22.74
C HIS A 141 34.63 -17.70 -21.97
N LEU A 142 34.40 -18.95 -22.35
CA LEU A 142 33.55 -19.88 -21.62
C LEU A 142 34.25 -20.18 -20.29
N LEU A 143 33.89 -19.47 -19.21
CA LEU A 143 34.29 -19.89 -17.88
C LEU A 143 33.42 -21.09 -17.51
N GLU A 144 34.00 -22.28 -17.66
CA GLU A 144 33.46 -23.52 -17.13
C GLU A 144 33.46 -23.42 -15.59
N VAL A 145 32.35 -22.93 -15.02
CA VAL A 145 32.13 -22.97 -13.58
C VAL A 145 31.73 -24.40 -13.23
N ALA A 146 32.73 -25.20 -12.86
CA ALA A 146 32.53 -26.47 -12.17
C ALA A 146 31.91 -26.21 -10.79
N GLY A 147 30.59 -26.04 -10.75
CA GLY A 147 29.82 -26.02 -9.51
C GLY A 147 29.63 -27.44 -9.00
N ALA A 148 30.20 -27.77 -7.85
CA ALA A 148 29.99 -29.05 -7.19
C ALA A 148 28.50 -29.27 -6.91
N VAL A 149 27.89 -30.24 -7.60
CA VAL A 149 26.51 -30.66 -7.36
C VAL A 149 26.47 -31.48 -6.07
N ILE A 150 25.88 -30.93 -5.01
CA ILE A 150 25.63 -31.66 -3.76
C ILE A 150 24.28 -32.38 -3.91
N PRO A 151 24.20 -33.72 -3.78
CA PRO A 151 22.93 -34.42 -3.81
C PRO A 151 22.11 -34.08 -2.54
N ILE A 152 20.82 -33.78 -2.72
CA ILE A 152 19.90 -33.43 -1.63
C ILE A 152 19.51 -34.63 -0.73
N SER A 153 20.13 -35.79 -0.91
CA SER A 153 19.78 -37.04 -0.25
C SER A 153 20.58 -37.34 1.03
N SER A 154 21.19 -36.34 1.66
CA SER A 154 21.78 -36.52 2.99
C SER A 154 20.74 -36.21 4.07
N GLU A 155 20.40 -37.21 4.88
CA GLU A 155 19.58 -37.04 6.08
C GLU A 155 20.17 -35.95 7.00
N PRO A 156 19.36 -35.03 7.56
CA PRO A 156 19.85 -34.08 8.54
C PRO A 156 20.29 -34.81 9.80
N VAL A 157 21.55 -34.62 10.18
CA VAL A 157 22.09 -35.07 11.48
C VAL A 157 21.24 -34.45 12.58
N ARG A 158 20.52 -35.28 13.34
CA ARG A 158 19.76 -34.82 14.52
C ARG A 158 20.75 -34.34 15.58
N ALA A 159 20.65 -33.07 15.99
CA ALA A 159 21.34 -32.56 17.16
C ALA A 159 20.74 -33.26 18.41
N ALA A 160 21.48 -34.22 18.97
CA ALA A 160 21.07 -34.99 20.14
C ALA A 160 21.67 -34.45 21.46
N GLU A 161 22.15 -33.20 21.47
CA GLU A 161 22.83 -32.62 22.62
C GLU A 161 22.14 -31.34 23.09
N LEU A 162 21.36 -31.46 24.16
CA LEU A 162 20.80 -30.34 24.89
C LEU A 162 21.89 -29.73 25.77
N VAL A 163 22.36 -28.53 25.42
CA VAL A 163 23.20 -27.71 26.29
C VAL A 163 22.33 -27.20 27.45
N HIS A 164 22.49 -27.81 28.63
CA HIS A 164 21.85 -27.37 29.85
C HIS A 164 22.47 -26.04 30.33
N ALA A 165 21.68 -24.96 30.31
CA ALA A 165 21.94 -23.81 31.16
C ALA A 165 21.67 -24.19 32.63
N SER A 166 22.55 -23.77 33.54
CA SER A 166 22.37 -23.92 34.99
C SER A 166 20.99 -23.40 35.41
N PRO A 167 20.25 -24.09 36.29
CA PRO A 167 19.00 -23.58 36.83
C PRO A 167 19.31 -22.41 37.77
N GLU A 168 19.06 -21.19 37.30
CA GLU A 168 18.97 -20.03 38.18
C GLU A 168 17.69 -20.15 39.03
N ASN A 169 17.83 -19.90 40.33
CA ASN A 169 16.81 -20.07 41.36
C ASN A 169 15.50 -19.31 41.02
N PRO A 170 14.32 -19.90 41.25
CA PRO A 170 13.03 -19.25 40.97
C PRO A 170 12.57 -18.29 42.08
N ASP A 171 13.49 -17.60 42.75
CA ASP A 171 13.16 -16.58 43.76
C ASP A 171 13.10 -15.17 43.13
N GLY A 172 12.58 -15.08 41.92
CA GLY A 172 12.20 -13.81 41.30
C GLY A 172 10.79 -13.44 41.71
N GLU A 173 10.58 -12.19 42.13
CA GLU A 173 9.26 -11.62 42.44
C GLU A 173 8.19 -12.10 41.45
N PRO A 174 7.02 -12.58 41.93
CA PRO A 174 5.98 -13.08 41.06
C PRO A 174 5.58 -12.00 40.05
N PHE A 175 5.46 -12.40 38.79
CA PHE A 175 5.05 -11.52 37.71
C PHE A 175 3.77 -10.76 38.10
N ASP A 176 3.78 -9.44 37.97
CA ASP A 176 2.59 -8.65 38.22
C ASP A 176 1.64 -8.77 37.01
N PRO A 177 0.46 -9.40 37.13
CA PRO A 177 -0.50 -9.51 36.04
C PRO A 177 -1.04 -8.15 35.57
N ALA A 178 -0.85 -7.05 36.32
CA ALA A 178 -1.19 -5.71 35.86
C ALA A 178 -0.39 -5.26 34.62
N LEU A 179 0.83 -5.79 34.43
CA LEU A 179 1.67 -5.53 33.26
C LEU A 179 1.14 -6.17 31.96
N LEU A 180 0.14 -7.06 32.05
CA LEU A 180 -0.57 -7.57 30.86
C LEU A 180 -1.68 -6.62 30.40
N TYR A 181 -2.14 -5.71 31.27
CA TYR A 181 -3.25 -4.81 30.97
C TYR A 181 -2.78 -3.44 30.46
N MET A 182 -1.55 -3.04 30.79
CA MET A 182 -0.93 -1.81 30.30
C MET A 182 0.25 -2.19 29.39
N ALA A 183 0.13 -1.92 28.09
CA ALA A 183 1.23 -2.13 27.16
C ALA A 183 2.38 -1.16 27.49
N PRO A 184 3.61 -1.64 27.76
CA PRO A 184 4.78 -0.78 27.83
C PRO A 184 5.06 -0.15 26.47
N GLU A 185 5.58 1.09 26.46
CA GLU A 185 5.89 1.81 25.22
C GLU A 185 6.80 0.98 24.29
N GLY A 186 6.40 0.82 23.04
CA GLY A 186 7.17 0.13 22.00
C GLY A 186 6.80 -1.32 21.71
N ARG A 187 5.76 -1.88 22.36
CA ARG A 187 5.17 -3.18 21.97
C ARG A 187 4.23 -3.05 20.77
N ALA A 188 4.13 -4.12 19.97
CA ALA A 188 3.37 -4.13 18.72
C ALA A 188 1.84 -3.95 18.88
N ASP A 189 1.33 -4.07 20.10
CA ASP A 189 -0.08 -3.93 20.47
C ASP A 189 -0.39 -2.66 21.29
N ASP A 190 0.58 -1.73 21.35
CA ASP A 190 0.39 -0.38 21.88
C ASP A 190 -0.39 0.49 20.89
N PHE A 191 -1.72 0.40 20.93
CA PHE A 191 -2.65 1.25 20.17
C PHE A 191 -3.25 2.37 21.03
N GLY A 192 -2.61 2.69 22.17
CA GLY A 192 -3.07 3.65 23.17
C GLY A 192 -2.81 5.10 22.78
N ILE A 193 -3.88 5.80 22.40
CA ILE A 193 -4.03 7.25 22.59
C ILE A 193 -3.48 7.66 23.96
N GLY A 194 -2.39 8.44 23.95
CA GLY A 194 -1.55 8.71 25.11
C GLY A 194 -2.31 9.22 26.34
N VAL A 195 -1.96 8.63 27.49
CA VAL A 195 -2.16 9.27 28.79
C VAL A 195 -0.79 9.30 29.46
N GLU A 196 -0.23 10.50 29.55
CA GLU A 196 1.06 10.80 30.16
C GLU A 196 1.02 10.40 31.65
N GLN A 197 1.96 9.57 32.08
CA GLN A 197 2.09 9.21 33.49
C GLN A 197 2.71 10.40 34.24
N LEU A 198 1.84 11.21 34.86
CA LEU A 198 2.24 12.26 35.80
C LEU A 198 3.09 11.64 36.91
N GLY A 199 4.36 12.06 36.97
CA GLY A 199 5.35 11.57 37.91
C GLY A 199 4.93 11.74 39.36
N ALA A 200 4.96 10.64 40.11
CA ALA A 200 4.90 10.66 41.56
C ALA A 200 6.32 10.88 42.09
N GLY A 201 6.61 12.15 42.41
CA GLY A 201 7.81 12.55 43.14
C GLY A 201 7.85 11.91 44.53
N SER A 202 9.07 11.52 44.90
CA SER A 202 9.47 11.12 46.25
C SER A 202 9.33 12.27 47.26
N SER A 203 8.58 12.06 48.34
CA SER A 203 8.90 12.65 49.65
C SER A 203 8.02 12.05 50.77
N SER A 204 8.67 11.35 51.71
CA SER A 204 8.12 10.95 53.01
C SER A 204 7.49 12.11 53.78
N PRO A 205 6.66 11.79 54.77
CA PRO A 205 6.88 12.38 56.08
C PRO A 205 6.90 11.33 57.19
N ASP A 206 7.96 11.39 57.98
CA ASP A 206 8.10 10.78 59.29
C ASP A 206 7.83 11.87 60.37
N VAL A 207 7.39 11.42 61.55
CA VAL A 207 7.52 12.09 62.88
C VAL A 207 6.42 13.08 63.39
N GLN A 208 5.65 12.52 64.34
CA GLN A 208 5.26 12.97 65.69
C GLN A 208 4.05 13.87 66.01
N VAL A 209 3.10 13.21 66.67
CA VAL A 209 2.46 13.51 67.97
C VAL A 209 3.10 14.64 68.79
N ARG A 210 2.30 15.69 69.05
CA ARG A 210 2.14 16.32 70.37
C ARG A 210 0.74 16.92 70.48
#